data_AF-A0A923B8G4-F1
#
_entry.id   AF-A0A923B8G4-F1
#
_cell.length_a   1.000
_cell.length_b   1.000
_cell.length_c   1.000
_cell.angle_alpha   90.00
_cell.angle_beta   90.00
_cell.angle_gamma   90.00
#
_symmetry.space_group_name_H-M   'P 1'
#
loop_
_entity.id
_entity.type
_entity.pdbx_description
1 polymer ?
#
loop_
_entity_poly.entity_id
_entity_poly.type
_entity_poly.pdbx_seq_one_letter_code
_entity_poly.pdbx_strand_id
1 'polypeptide(L)'
;MTNTAGIPLVELFDITDRISNVLPQQIQDFIDRFSVTGLDSLTSPASIIHTGRLQPLAPVFESDVTEINLGIGSLSLPLLHSGVPFQLALTRGTPGAGDNLEPAASGWRLDLSLAEFVFTFYGLESATFVKETGTTPRHLLRDPVPVPVRIIGSATLRLQKLNAAADVQMLFVDSPDPIDPSAPTGAVAELVFSPPHFFLGSSEVGLTVGRLLFDASESFSPPQVLERGQGPGWVGMMIEEATVYAPRNLPVIGDLSGGIKNVLFGQ
;
A
#
# COMPACT_ATOMS: atom_id res chain seq x y z
N MET A 1 2.86 -14.78 25.79
CA MET A 1 2.86 -13.42 25.23
C MET A 1 2.32 -12.49 26.29
N THR A 2 3.06 -11.45 26.66
CA THR A 2 2.62 -10.48 27.68
C THR A 2 1.65 -9.51 27.02
N ASN A 3 0.35 -9.63 27.36
CA ASN A 3 -0.64 -8.64 26.94
C ASN A 3 -0.23 -7.29 27.52
N THR A 4 0.24 -6.39 26.67
CA THR A 4 0.45 -4.99 27.06
C THR A 4 -0.91 -4.32 26.98
N ALA A 5 -1.37 -3.69 28.06
CA ALA A 5 -2.63 -2.96 28.05
C ALA A 5 -2.53 -1.81 27.03
N GLY A 6 -3.27 -1.93 25.92
CA GLY A 6 -3.37 -0.91 24.88
C GLY A 6 -4.66 -0.11 25.00
N ILE A 7 -4.67 1.10 24.44
CA ILE A 7 -5.86 1.96 24.35
C ILE A 7 -6.63 1.56 23.08
N PRO A 8 -7.92 1.23 23.12
CA PRO A 8 -8.69 0.95 21.91
C PRO A 8 -8.57 2.11 20.90
N LEU A 9 -8.32 1.81 19.61
CA LEU A 9 -8.11 2.87 18.61
C LEU A 9 -9.34 3.80 18.50
N VAL A 10 -10.54 3.25 18.68
CA VAL A 10 -11.80 4.01 18.68
C VAL A 10 -11.82 5.11 19.75
N GLU A 11 -11.17 4.92 20.90
CA GLU A 11 -11.14 5.93 21.98
C GLU A 11 -10.37 7.18 21.54
N LEU A 12 -9.39 7.06 20.65
CA LEU A 12 -8.68 8.23 20.11
C LEU A 12 -9.59 9.08 19.21
N PHE A 13 -10.63 8.49 18.62
CA PHE A 13 -11.65 9.21 17.87
C PHE A 13 -12.73 9.79 18.79
N ASP A 14 -13.09 9.08 19.87
CA ASP A 14 -14.11 9.51 20.83
C ASP A 14 -13.70 10.73 21.67
N ILE A 15 -12.40 10.95 21.91
CA ILE A 15 -11.90 12.20 22.53
C ILE A 15 -12.35 13.45 21.75
N THR A 16 -12.72 13.32 20.47
CA THR A 16 -13.23 14.41 19.63
C THR A 16 -14.77 14.46 19.48
N ASP A 17 -15.49 13.70 20.31
CA ASP A 17 -16.96 13.66 20.47
C ASP A 17 -17.73 13.67 19.13
N ARG A 18 -17.54 12.57 18.40
CA ARG A 18 -18.15 12.20 17.11
C ARG A 18 -17.82 13.18 15.98
N ILE A 19 -16.81 12.85 15.20
CA ILE A 19 -16.76 13.15 13.75
C ILE A 19 -18.18 12.92 13.21
N SER A 20 -18.94 13.99 12.99
CA SER A 20 -20.40 13.97 13.13
C SER A 20 -21.15 13.40 11.91
N ASN A 21 -20.72 12.24 11.41
CA ASN A 21 -21.49 11.32 10.56
C ASN A 21 -20.83 9.93 10.60
N VAL A 22 -21.68 8.90 10.71
CA VAL A 22 -21.41 7.46 10.71
C VAL A 22 -20.19 7.13 9.83
N LEU A 23 -19.09 6.69 10.46
CA LEU A 23 -18.04 5.99 9.71
C LEU A 23 -18.72 4.84 8.96
N PRO A 24 -18.42 4.60 7.67
CA PRO A 24 -18.91 3.43 6.99
C PRO A 24 -18.68 2.19 7.86
N GLN A 25 -19.67 1.31 8.00
CA GLN A 25 -19.62 0.18 8.94
C GLN A 25 -18.32 -0.62 8.80
N GLN A 26 -17.84 -0.80 7.56
CA GLN A 26 -16.59 -1.50 7.26
C GLN A 26 -15.34 -0.84 7.88
N ILE A 27 -15.30 0.49 7.98
CA ILE A 27 -14.21 1.25 8.59
C ILE A 27 -14.33 1.22 10.11
N GLN A 28 -15.54 1.31 10.64
CA GLN A 28 -15.79 1.15 12.07
C GLN A 28 -15.38 -0.25 12.54
N ASP A 29 -15.84 -1.29 11.83
CA ASP A 29 -15.45 -2.68 12.06
C ASP A 29 -13.94 -2.87 11.97
N PHE A 30 -13.23 -2.10 11.14
CA PHE A 30 -11.77 -2.15 11.07
C PHE A 30 -11.14 -1.50 12.32
N ILE A 31 -11.54 -0.27 12.66
CA ILE A 31 -11.00 0.49 13.81
C ILE A 31 -11.22 -0.25 15.14
N ASP A 32 -12.39 -0.85 15.32
CA ASP A 32 -12.79 -1.55 16.55
C ASP A 32 -11.95 -2.81 16.82
N ARG A 33 -11.18 -3.29 15.83
CA ARG A 33 -10.32 -4.48 15.96
C ARG A 33 -8.93 -4.19 16.51
N PHE A 34 -8.54 -2.93 16.63
CA PHE A 34 -7.18 -2.54 16.99
C PHE A 34 -7.10 -1.81 18.32
N SER A 35 -6.02 -2.10 19.03
CA SER A 35 -5.56 -1.35 20.19
C SER A 35 -4.24 -0.66 19.89
N VAL A 36 -4.03 0.47 20.52
CA VAL A 36 -2.85 1.32 20.39
C VAL A 36 -1.90 0.99 21.53
N THR A 37 -0.63 0.77 21.18
CA THR A 37 0.48 0.59 22.13
C THR A 37 1.57 1.61 21.85
N GLY A 38 2.26 2.05 22.90
CA GLY A 38 3.32 3.08 22.78
C GLY A 38 2.81 4.39 22.18
N LEU A 39 1.66 4.87 22.68
CA LEU A 39 1.06 6.13 22.23
C LEU A 39 1.93 7.31 22.66
N ASP A 40 2.38 8.08 21.67
CA ASP A 40 2.94 9.42 21.84
C ASP A 40 2.02 10.44 21.19
N SER A 41 2.04 11.68 21.69
CA SER A 41 1.18 12.76 21.16
C SER A 41 1.95 14.06 21.05
N LEU A 42 1.80 14.72 19.91
CA LEU A 42 2.36 16.02 19.59
C LEU A 42 1.23 16.97 19.21
N THR A 43 1.33 18.24 19.61
CA THR A 43 0.39 19.27 19.22
C THR A 43 1.09 20.35 18.40
N SER A 44 0.42 20.81 17.36
CA SER A 44 0.81 21.95 16.53
C SER A 44 -0.36 22.96 16.50
N PRO A 45 -0.13 24.19 16.00
CA PRO A 45 -1.20 25.17 15.82
C PRO A 45 -2.36 24.65 14.95
N ALA A 46 -2.08 23.76 13.99
CA ALA A 46 -3.07 23.27 13.03
C ALA A 46 -3.60 21.86 13.36
N SER A 47 -2.88 21.04 14.14
CA SER A 47 -3.22 19.64 14.32
C SER A 47 -2.84 19.07 15.69
N ILE A 48 -3.54 18.03 16.10
CA ILE A 48 -3.15 17.12 17.18
C ILE A 48 -2.73 15.82 16.52
N ILE A 49 -1.53 15.33 16.82
CA ILE A 49 -0.93 14.17 16.15
C ILE A 49 -0.68 13.10 17.21
N HIS A 50 -1.22 11.91 16.97
CA HIS A 50 -1.01 10.72 17.78
C HIS A 50 -0.18 9.73 16.97
N THR A 51 0.86 9.17 17.57
CA THR A 51 1.70 8.14 16.94
C THR A 51 1.84 6.95 17.86
N GLY A 52 2.01 5.76 17.29
CA GLY A 52 2.26 4.56 18.07
C GLY A 52 2.20 3.32 17.19
N ARG A 53 1.81 2.19 17.78
CA ARG A 53 1.61 0.93 17.03
C ARG A 53 0.21 0.37 17.26
N LEU A 54 -0.48 0.03 16.18
CA LEU A 54 -1.74 -0.71 16.20
C LEU A 54 -1.48 -2.20 16.34
N GLN A 55 -1.99 -2.80 17.40
CA GLN A 55 -1.99 -4.24 17.64
C GLN A 55 -3.42 -4.77 17.61
N PRO A 56 -3.68 -5.89 16.91
CA PRO A 56 -4.99 -6.49 16.86
C PRO A 56 -5.43 -6.98 18.24
N LEU A 57 -6.71 -6.82 18.55
CA LEU A 57 -7.31 -7.35 19.77
C LEU A 57 -7.40 -8.88 19.68
N ALA A 58 -6.85 -9.56 20.70
CA ALA A 58 -6.65 -11.01 20.74
C ALA A 58 -7.85 -11.91 20.37
N PRO A 59 -9.13 -11.60 20.67
CA PRO A 59 -10.24 -12.47 20.28
C PRO A 59 -10.70 -12.34 18.82
N VAL A 60 -10.22 -11.32 18.06
CA VAL A 60 -10.67 -11.09 16.68
C VAL A 60 -9.95 -11.99 15.67
N PHE A 61 -8.73 -12.41 15.99
CA PHE A 61 -7.90 -13.28 15.14
C PHE A 61 -7.60 -14.58 15.88
N GLU A 62 -8.63 -15.36 16.24
CA GLU A 62 -8.47 -16.74 16.73
C GLU A 62 -7.91 -17.70 15.67
N SER A 63 -7.79 -17.23 14.42
CA SER A 63 -7.08 -17.91 13.36
C SER A 63 -6.04 -16.95 12.78
N ASP A 64 -4.87 -17.48 12.45
CA ASP A 64 -3.74 -16.80 11.79
C ASP A 64 -4.13 -16.29 10.38
N VAL A 65 -5.18 -15.46 10.25
CA VAL A 65 -5.58 -14.81 9.00
C VAL A 65 -4.64 -13.62 8.78
N THR A 66 -3.37 -13.95 8.59
CA THR A 66 -2.33 -13.06 8.08
C THR A 66 -2.49 -12.82 6.59
N GLU A 67 -3.33 -13.63 5.93
CA GLU A 67 -3.52 -13.66 4.49
C GLU A 67 -4.98 -13.40 4.11
N ILE A 68 -5.21 -12.36 3.31
CA ILE A 68 -6.51 -12.04 2.71
C ILE A 68 -6.53 -12.61 1.29
N ASN A 69 -7.43 -13.56 1.02
CA ASN A 69 -7.61 -14.10 -0.33
C ASN A 69 -8.39 -13.11 -1.21
N LEU A 70 -7.79 -12.68 -2.33
CA LEU A 70 -8.38 -11.75 -3.30
C LEU A 70 -8.80 -12.44 -4.61
N GLY A 71 -8.91 -13.78 -4.61
CA GLY A 71 -9.31 -14.61 -5.76
C GLY A 71 -8.16 -14.90 -6.73
N ILE A 72 -7.35 -13.90 -7.06
CA ILE A 72 -6.16 -14.03 -7.93
C ILE A 72 -4.87 -14.30 -7.14
N GLY A 73 -4.94 -14.33 -5.81
CA GLY A 73 -3.80 -14.50 -4.92
C GLY A 73 -4.15 -14.24 -3.45
N SER A 74 -3.15 -14.30 -2.58
CA SER A 74 -3.27 -13.93 -1.16
C SER A 74 -2.42 -12.71 -0.81
N LEU A 75 -3.02 -11.74 -0.11
CA LEU A 75 -2.35 -10.57 0.44
C LEU A 75 -1.95 -10.83 1.89
N SER A 76 -0.67 -10.83 2.18
CA SER A 76 -0.11 -10.91 3.52
C SER A 76 0.37 -9.56 4.04
N LEU A 77 0.08 -9.29 5.32
CA LEU A 77 0.51 -8.08 6.05
C LEU A 77 1.36 -8.50 7.28
N PRO A 78 2.67 -8.72 7.11
CA PRO A 78 3.53 -9.36 8.12
C PRO A 78 3.57 -8.67 9.50
N LEU A 79 3.38 -7.35 9.55
CA LEU A 79 3.46 -6.56 10.78
C LEU A 79 2.16 -6.50 11.60
N LEU A 80 1.09 -7.20 11.19
CA LEU A 80 -0.14 -7.24 12.00
C LEU A 80 0.13 -7.74 13.42
N HIS A 81 1.04 -8.70 13.62
CA HIS A 81 1.32 -9.28 14.95
C HIS A 81 2.30 -8.48 15.82
N SER A 82 3.31 -7.85 15.22
CA SER A 82 4.28 -7.00 15.94
C SER A 82 3.77 -5.57 16.14
N GLY A 83 2.63 -5.26 15.53
CA GLY A 83 1.96 -3.98 15.55
C GLY A 83 2.39 -3.11 14.38
N VAL A 84 1.40 -2.56 13.68
CA VAL A 84 1.59 -1.68 12.53
C VAL A 84 1.81 -0.25 13.04
N PRO A 85 2.92 0.43 12.70
CA PRO A 85 3.09 1.83 13.04
C PRO A 85 1.95 2.66 12.45
N PHE A 86 1.41 3.58 13.23
CA PHE A 86 0.38 4.50 12.75
C PHE A 86 0.66 5.95 13.17
N GLN A 87 0.06 6.85 12.40
CA GLN A 87 -0.09 8.26 12.73
C GLN A 87 -1.56 8.63 12.58
N LEU A 88 -2.19 9.16 13.63
CA LEU A 88 -3.51 9.76 13.58
C LEU A 88 -3.35 11.27 13.76
N ALA A 89 -3.69 12.03 12.73
CA ALA A 89 -3.72 13.48 12.76
C ALA A 89 -5.18 13.97 12.82
N LEU A 90 -5.46 14.85 13.77
CA LEU A 90 -6.74 15.52 13.96
C LEU A 90 -6.56 17.00 13.63
N THR A 91 -7.29 17.50 12.64
CA THR A 91 -7.23 18.90 12.24
C THR A 91 -7.99 19.74 13.27
N ARG A 92 -7.32 20.72 13.87
CA ARG A 92 -7.93 21.57 14.91
C ARG A 92 -9.01 22.45 14.30
N GLY A 93 -10.15 22.54 14.97
CA GLY A 93 -11.20 23.50 14.61
C GLY A 93 -10.76 24.92 14.98
N THR A 94 -11.31 25.92 14.29
CA THR A 94 -11.16 27.32 14.74
C THR A 94 -12.20 27.61 15.81
N PRO A 95 -11.82 28.10 17.00
CA PRO A 95 -12.78 28.46 18.05
C PRO A 95 -13.75 29.54 17.56
N GLY A 96 -15.02 29.46 17.95
CA GLY A 96 -16.00 30.49 17.71
C GLY A 96 -15.72 31.76 18.53
N ALA A 97 -16.32 32.88 18.13
CA ALA A 97 -16.20 34.11 18.88
C ALA A 97 -16.82 33.95 20.28
N GLY A 98 -15.97 33.96 21.32
CA GLY A 98 -16.38 33.79 22.72
C GLY A 98 -16.15 32.38 23.29
N ASP A 99 -15.67 31.43 22.47
CA ASP A 99 -15.29 30.10 22.94
C ASP A 99 -13.91 30.12 23.59
N ASN A 100 -13.81 29.50 24.77
CA ASN A 100 -12.55 29.37 25.53
C ASN A 100 -12.06 27.91 25.59
N LEU A 101 -12.73 27.00 24.89
CA LEU A 101 -12.40 25.58 24.85
C LEU A 101 -11.96 25.19 23.45
N GLU A 102 -11.10 24.17 23.36
CA GLU A 102 -10.71 23.58 22.08
C GLU A 102 -11.96 22.99 21.40
N PRO A 103 -12.31 23.41 20.18
CA PRO A 103 -13.45 22.85 19.46
C PRO A 103 -13.14 21.42 19.00
N ALA A 104 -14.19 20.68 18.63
CA ALA A 104 -14.03 19.38 18.00
C ALA A 104 -13.16 19.47 16.72
N ALA A 105 -12.46 18.38 16.40
CA ALA A 105 -11.63 18.31 15.21
C ALA A 105 -12.48 18.53 13.95
N SER A 106 -11.99 19.37 13.04
CA SER A 106 -12.68 19.68 11.78
C SER A 106 -12.56 18.54 10.77
N GLY A 107 -11.50 17.73 10.88
CA GLY A 107 -11.21 16.57 10.03
C GLY A 107 -10.16 15.67 10.66
N TRP A 108 -9.91 14.51 10.06
CA TRP A 108 -8.93 13.53 10.56
C TRP A 108 -8.25 12.75 9.43
N ARG A 109 -7.09 12.20 9.74
CA ARG A 109 -6.27 11.36 8.87
C ARG A 109 -5.60 10.28 9.71
N LEU A 110 -5.86 9.02 9.40
CA LEU A 110 -5.21 7.84 9.98
C LEU A 110 -4.33 7.20 8.91
N ASP A 111 -3.03 7.23 9.16
CA ASP A 111 -2.00 6.70 8.29
C ASP A 111 -1.40 5.45 8.93
N LEU A 112 -1.45 4.34 8.20
CA LEU A 112 -0.88 3.05 8.60
C LEU A 112 0.35 2.78 7.76
N SER A 113 1.53 2.79 8.36
CA SER A 113 2.78 2.54 7.66
C SER A 113 2.95 1.03 7.44
N LEU A 114 2.57 0.55 6.26
CA LEU A 114 2.77 -0.83 5.86
C LEU A 114 4.22 -0.97 5.37
N ALA A 115 5.12 -1.31 6.29
CA ALA A 115 6.54 -1.46 5.98
C ALA A 115 6.79 -2.51 4.89
N GLU A 116 5.96 -3.55 4.86
CA GLU A 116 5.96 -4.56 3.83
C GLU A 116 4.53 -5.12 3.71
N PHE A 117 4.05 -5.25 2.48
CA PHE A 117 2.96 -6.15 2.15
C PHE A 117 3.43 -7.11 1.07
N VAL A 118 2.93 -8.34 1.15
CA VAL A 118 3.31 -9.41 0.24
C VAL A 118 2.06 -9.95 -0.41
N PHE A 119 1.87 -9.68 -1.70
CA PHE A 119 0.82 -10.28 -2.49
C PHE A 119 1.34 -11.48 -3.26
N THR A 120 0.93 -12.69 -2.89
CA THR A 120 1.30 -13.94 -3.56
C THR A 120 0.29 -14.27 -4.65
N PHE A 121 0.71 -14.34 -5.91
CA PHE A 121 -0.18 -14.67 -7.02
C PHE A 121 -0.47 -16.17 -7.11
N TYR A 122 -1.70 -16.50 -7.47
CA TYR A 122 -2.05 -17.86 -7.89
C TYR A 122 -1.83 -18.01 -9.40
N GLY A 123 -1.33 -19.18 -9.80
CA GLY A 123 -1.14 -19.51 -11.21
C GLY A 123 0.02 -18.77 -11.87
N LEU A 124 0.98 -18.23 -11.12
CA LEU A 124 2.29 -17.84 -11.65
C LEU A 124 3.35 -18.85 -11.19
N GLU A 125 4.25 -19.21 -12.09
CA GLU A 125 5.34 -20.15 -11.80
C GLU A 125 6.69 -19.46 -11.95
N SER A 126 7.56 -19.57 -10.95
CA SER A 126 8.88 -18.94 -11.01
C SER A 126 9.74 -19.50 -12.14
N ALA A 127 10.65 -18.66 -12.64
CA ALA A 127 11.53 -18.99 -13.73
C ALA A 127 12.98 -18.56 -13.49
N THR A 128 13.90 -19.32 -14.06
CA THR A 128 15.31 -18.99 -14.15
C THR A 128 15.57 -18.26 -15.45
N PHE A 129 16.16 -17.08 -15.35
CA PHE A 129 16.59 -16.30 -16.50
C PHE A 129 17.89 -16.85 -17.08
N VAL A 130 17.87 -17.18 -18.38
CA VAL A 130 19.04 -17.59 -19.14
C VAL A 130 19.45 -16.45 -20.07
N LYS A 131 20.64 -15.90 -19.82
CA LYS A 131 21.24 -14.85 -20.66
C LYS A 131 21.46 -15.36 -22.07
N GLU A 132 21.39 -14.44 -23.03
CA GLU A 132 21.75 -14.73 -24.42
C GLU A 132 23.21 -15.16 -24.54
N THR A 133 23.48 -16.09 -25.45
CA THR A 133 24.84 -16.54 -25.76
C THR A 133 25.00 -16.72 -27.26
N GLY A 134 25.75 -15.85 -27.92
CA GLY A 134 26.14 -15.96 -29.32
C GLY A 134 24.96 -16.12 -30.29
N THR A 135 24.49 -17.35 -30.47
CA THR A 135 23.42 -17.76 -31.37
C THR A 135 22.09 -18.07 -30.66
N THR A 136 22.04 -18.12 -29.33
CA THR A 136 20.80 -18.39 -28.57
C THR A 136 20.31 -17.11 -27.89
N PRO A 137 19.09 -16.62 -28.24
CA PRO A 137 18.47 -15.51 -27.55
C PRO A 137 18.27 -15.79 -26.06
N ARG A 138 18.18 -14.71 -25.28
CA ARG A 138 17.78 -14.78 -23.88
C ARG A 138 16.39 -15.41 -23.76
N HIS A 139 16.21 -16.28 -22.77
CA HIS A 139 14.96 -17.01 -22.55
C HIS A 139 14.77 -17.36 -21.07
N LEU A 140 13.59 -17.88 -20.75
CA LEU A 140 13.26 -18.36 -19.42
C LEU A 140 13.17 -19.89 -19.42
N LEU A 141 13.58 -20.49 -18.30
CA LEU A 141 13.34 -21.91 -17.99
C LEU A 141 12.52 -21.98 -16.71
N ARG A 142 11.57 -22.92 -16.63
CA ARG A 142 10.83 -23.14 -15.38
C ARG A 142 11.79 -23.57 -14.28
N ASP A 143 11.56 -23.07 -13.08
CA ASP A 143 12.35 -23.50 -11.94
C ASP A 143 12.02 -24.96 -11.60
N PRO A 144 13.05 -25.79 -11.31
CA PRO A 144 12.83 -27.18 -10.90
C PRO A 144 12.16 -27.28 -9.52
N VAL A 145 12.27 -26.23 -8.71
CA VAL A 145 11.59 -26.07 -7.42
C VAL A 145 10.79 -24.77 -7.50
N PRO A 146 9.48 -24.84 -7.74
CA PRO A 146 8.65 -23.64 -7.88
C PRO A 146 8.68 -22.80 -6.61
N VAL A 147 9.03 -21.53 -6.77
CA VAL A 147 8.89 -20.52 -5.72
C VAL A 147 7.64 -19.68 -6.03
N PRO A 148 6.77 -19.41 -5.04
CA PRO A 148 5.61 -18.55 -5.26
C PRO A 148 6.04 -17.16 -5.74
N VAL A 149 5.43 -16.69 -6.82
CA VAL A 149 5.67 -15.34 -7.34
C VAL A 149 4.87 -14.35 -6.52
N ARG A 150 5.57 -13.35 -5.98
CA ARG A 150 5.02 -12.36 -5.06
C ARG A 150 5.28 -10.96 -5.56
N ILE A 151 4.32 -10.07 -5.37
CA ILE A 151 4.60 -8.63 -5.29
C ILE A 151 4.92 -8.30 -3.84
N ILE A 152 6.08 -7.68 -3.64
CA ILE A 152 6.48 -7.11 -2.36
C ILE A 152 6.49 -5.61 -2.55
N GLY A 153 5.82 -4.90 -1.66
CA GLY A 153 5.78 -3.44 -1.69
C GLY A 153 5.68 -2.86 -0.30
N SER A 154 5.90 -1.55 -0.23
CA SER A 154 5.66 -0.75 0.96
C SER A 154 4.78 0.43 0.59
N ALA A 155 3.84 0.76 1.45
CA ALA A 155 2.97 1.92 1.27
C ALA A 155 2.43 2.38 2.62
N THR A 156 2.00 3.63 2.71
CA THR A 156 1.14 4.07 3.79
C THR A 156 -0.31 3.95 3.35
N LEU A 157 -1.11 3.17 4.07
CA LEU A 157 -2.56 3.17 3.89
C LEU A 157 -3.15 4.34 4.68
N ARG A 158 -3.69 5.32 3.95
CA ARG A 158 -4.34 6.49 4.52
C ARG A 158 -5.86 6.34 4.49
N LEU A 159 -6.47 6.45 5.66
CA LEU A 159 -7.90 6.70 5.82
C LEU A 159 -8.05 8.16 6.22
N GLN A 160 -8.84 8.95 5.50
CA GLN A 160 -9.01 10.36 5.84
C GLN A 160 -10.44 10.85 5.64
N LYS A 161 -10.82 11.84 6.45
CA LYS A 161 -11.99 12.67 6.25
C LYS A 161 -11.57 14.13 6.44
N LEU A 162 -11.44 14.85 5.33
CA LEU A 162 -10.84 16.19 5.33
C LEU A 162 -11.69 17.24 6.04
N ASN A 163 -13.01 17.08 6.03
CA ASN A 163 -13.94 17.92 6.77
C ASN A 163 -15.26 17.17 7.08
N ALA A 164 -16.12 17.75 7.89
CA ALA A 164 -17.40 17.13 8.29
C ALA A 164 -18.30 16.71 7.10
N ALA A 165 -18.25 17.45 5.99
CA ALA A 165 -19.06 17.22 4.78
C ALA A 165 -18.38 16.29 3.75
N ALA A 166 -17.10 15.99 3.91
CA ALA A 166 -16.37 15.11 3.01
C ALA A 166 -16.68 13.63 3.30
N ASP A 167 -16.66 12.81 2.26
CA ASP A 167 -16.67 11.36 2.41
C ASP A 167 -15.35 10.86 3.00
N VAL A 168 -15.40 9.69 3.64
CA VAL A 168 -14.18 9.00 4.06
C VAL A 168 -13.48 8.44 2.83
N GLN A 169 -12.22 8.80 2.65
CA GLN A 169 -11.38 8.35 1.54
C GLN A 169 -10.35 7.34 2.06
N MET A 170 -10.05 6.36 1.21
CA MET A 170 -8.96 5.40 1.41
C MET A 170 -7.95 5.56 0.28
N LEU A 171 -6.69 5.82 0.63
CA LEU A 171 -5.62 6.15 -0.31
C LEU A 171 -4.36 5.35 0.03
N PHE A 172 -3.57 5.02 -0.99
CA PHE A 172 -2.18 4.59 -0.79
C PHE A 172 -1.28 5.79 -1.01
N VAL A 173 -0.53 6.17 0.02
CA VAL A 173 0.35 7.34 0.02
C VAL A 173 1.78 6.93 0.41
N ASP A 174 2.74 7.75 0.02
CA ASP A 174 4.09 7.73 0.55
C ASP A 174 4.07 8.13 2.04
N SER A 175 5.19 7.95 2.71
CA SER A 175 5.35 8.25 4.14
C SER A 175 4.96 9.70 4.42
N PRO A 176 3.97 9.93 5.32
CA PRO A 176 3.58 11.28 5.70
C PRO A 176 4.72 12.02 6.40
N ASP A 177 4.72 13.34 6.29
CA ASP A 177 5.58 14.16 7.12
C ASP A 177 5.18 13.97 8.61
N PRO A 178 6.14 13.66 9.49
CA PRO A 178 5.84 13.35 10.89
C PRO A 178 5.35 14.57 11.69
N ILE A 179 5.61 15.80 11.21
CA ILE A 179 5.32 17.05 11.92
C ILE A 179 4.29 17.93 11.17
N ASP A 180 4.19 17.80 9.85
CA ASP A 180 3.15 18.44 9.04
C ASP A 180 2.29 17.37 8.33
N PRO A 181 1.32 16.79 9.04
CA PRO A 181 0.46 15.76 8.48
C PRO A 181 -0.44 16.30 7.38
N SER A 182 -0.49 17.61 7.11
CA SER A 182 -1.25 18.21 6.00
C SER A 182 -0.42 18.38 4.73
N ALA A 183 0.90 18.21 4.82
CA ALA A 183 1.80 18.29 3.69
C ALA A 183 1.33 17.32 2.57
N PRO A 184 1.36 17.76 1.30
CA PRO A 184 1.10 16.90 0.17
C PRO A 184 2.01 15.66 0.20
N THR A 185 1.42 14.48 0.29
CA THR A 185 2.10 13.21 0.13
C THR A 185 1.77 12.68 -1.24
N GLY A 186 2.77 12.32 -2.04
CA GLY A 186 2.52 11.54 -3.25
C GLY A 186 1.91 10.19 -2.89
N ALA A 187 1.07 9.65 -3.75
CA ALA A 187 0.74 8.25 -3.82
C ALA A 187 1.88 7.52 -4.52
N VAL A 188 2.68 6.79 -3.74
CA VAL A 188 3.75 5.95 -4.28
C VAL A 188 3.69 4.63 -3.55
N ALA A 189 3.35 3.58 -4.27
CA ALA A 189 3.73 2.23 -3.87
C ALA A 189 4.81 1.76 -4.84
N GLU A 190 6.05 1.62 -4.34
CA GLU A 190 7.08 0.88 -5.06
C GLU A 190 6.78 -0.60 -4.88
N LEU A 191 6.57 -1.30 -5.99
CA LEU A 191 6.26 -2.73 -6.00
C LEU A 191 7.34 -3.46 -6.79
N VAL A 192 7.76 -4.61 -6.25
CA VAL A 192 8.76 -5.47 -6.88
C VAL A 192 8.24 -6.89 -6.95
N PHE A 193 8.39 -7.53 -8.10
CA PHE A 193 8.16 -8.95 -8.24
C PHE A 193 9.34 -9.76 -7.68
N SER A 194 9.03 -10.74 -6.84
CA SER A 194 9.99 -11.68 -6.29
C SER A 194 9.45 -13.11 -6.42
N PRO A 195 10.08 -13.98 -7.25
CA PRO A 195 11.14 -13.65 -8.20
C PRO A 195 10.64 -12.76 -9.36
N PRO A 196 11.53 -11.98 -10.01
CA PRO A 196 11.15 -11.06 -11.09
C PRO A 196 10.85 -11.76 -12.42
N HIS A 197 11.17 -13.05 -12.54
CA HIS A 197 10.99 -13.87 -13.74
C HIS A 197 9.98 -14.98 -13.47
N PHE A 198 8.97 -15.13 -14.32
CA PHE A 198 7.91 -16.10 -14.12
C PHE A 198 7.16 -16.45 -15.41
N PHE A 199 6.44 -17.58 -15.40
CA PHE A 199 5.51 -17.99 -16.44
C PHE A 199 4.06 -17.73 -16.02
N LEU A 200 3.21 -17.49 -17.03
CA LEU A 200 1.76 -17.38 -16.85
C LEU A 200 1.16 -18.79 -16.80
N GLY A 201 0.97 -19.31 -15.59
CA GLY A 201 0.44 -20.64 -15.33
C GLY A 201 1.21 -21.74 -16.04
N SER A 202 0.46 -22.67 -16.63
CA SER A 202 1.02 -23.76 -17.43
C SER A 202 1.45 -23.35 -18.85
N SER A 203 1.28 -22.07 -19.24
CA SER A 203 1.69 -21.61 -20.57
C SER A 203 3.20 -21.43 -20.69
N GLU A 204 3.74 -21.56 -21.89
CA GLU A 204 5.16 -21.27 -22.18
C GLU A 204 5.46 -19.78 -22.36
N VAL A 205 4.48 -18.91 -22.11
CA VAL A 205 4.68 -17.45 -22.15
C VAL A 205 5.29 -16.99 -20.84
N GLY A 206 6.48 -16.42 -20.94
CA GLY A 206 7.26 -15.93 -19.81
C GLY A 206 7.21 -14.40 -19.70
N LEU A 207 7.36 -13.92 -18.47
CA LEU A 207 7.48 -12.51 -18.15
C LEU A 207 8.70 -12.28 -17.26
N THR A 208 9.34 -11.14 -17.48
CA THR A 208 10.22 -10.51 -16.51
C THR A 208 9.67 -9.15 -16.22
N VAL A 209 9.37 -8.85 -14.96
CA VAL A 209 8.88 -7.54 -14.55
C VAL A 209 9.89 -6.96 -13.56
N GLY A 210 10.39 -5.77 -13.87
CA GLY A 210 11.27 -5.00 -13.00
C GLY A 210 10.48 -4.29 -11.92
N ARG A 211 10.88 -3.06 -11.58
CA ARG A 211 10.13 -2.25 -10.62
C ARG A 211 8.85 -1.72 -11.23
N LEU A 212 7.82 -1.72 -10.41
CA LEU A 212 6.57 -1.05 -10.66
C LEU A 212 6.43 0.11 -9.68
N LEU A 213 5.78 1.17 -10.15
CA LEU A 213 5.35 2.27 -9.31
C LEU A 213 3.87 2.46 -9.54
N PHE A 214 3.09 2.50 -8.47
CA PHE A 214 1.69 2.94 -8.53
C PHE A 214 1.60 4.38 -8.06
N ASP A 215 1.00 5.24 -8.89
CA ASP A 215 0.69 6.63 -8.57
C ASP A 215 -0.83 6.85 -8.61
N ALA A 216 -1.35 7.49 -7.59
CA ALA A 216 -2.72 7.97 -7.48
C ALA A 216 -2.75 9.38 -6.83
N SER A 217 -1.72 10.17 -7.09
CA SER A 217 -1.46 11.43 -6.38
C SER A 217 -2.35 12.53 -6.92
N GLU A 218 -3.12 13.17 -6.05
CA GLU A 218 -3.91 14.34 -6.43
C GLU A 218 -3.09 15.64 -6.45
N SER A 219 -1.94 15.67 -5.78
CA SER A 219 -1.17 16.91 -5.54
C SER A 219 0.32 16.85 -5.88
N PHE A 220 0.94 15.67 -5.80
CA PHE A 220 2.38 15.51 -6.06
C PHE A 220 2.68 14.16 -6.70
N SER A 221 3.11 14.14 -7.97
CA SER A 221 3.53 12.91 -8.65
C SER A 221 5.06 12.71 -8.58
N PRO A 222 5.55 11.46 -8.60
CA PRO A 222 6.98 11.17 -8.65
C PRO A 222 7.66 11.76 -9.88
N PRO A 223 8.98 12.07 -9.81
CA PRO A 223 9.74 12.59 -10.97
C PRO A 223 9.59 11.74 -12.22
N GLN A 224 9.52 10.42 -12.07
CA GLN A 224 9.37 9.48 -13.18
C GLN A 224 8.02 9.65 -13.91
N VAL A 225 6.95 9.96 -13.18
CA VAL A 225 5.63 10.25 -13.78
C VAL A 225 5.65 11.62 -14.46
N LEU A 226 6.22 12.63 -13.79
CA LEU A 226 6.36 13.99 -14.30
C LEU A 226 7.17 14.09 -15.59
N GLU A 227 8.32 13.42 -15.66
CA GLU A 227 9.19 13.36 -16.85
C GLU A 227 8.49 12.80 -18.09
N ARG A 228 7.37 12.07 -17.91
CA ARG A 228 6.60 11.43 -18.98
C ARG A 228 5.32 12.19 -19.32
N GLY A 229 5.18 13.42 -18.83
CA GLY A 229 4.08 14.32 -19.16
C GLY A 229 2.79 14.05 -18.41
N GLN A 230 2.82 13.17 -17.40
CA GLN A 230 1.72 13.01 -16.44
C GLN A 230 2.01 13.83 -15.18
N GLY A 231 1.02 14.02 -14.32
CA GLY A 231 1.18 14.81 -13.11
C GLY A 231 0.02 14.63 -12.14
N PRO A 232 -0.13 15.57 -11.20
CA PRO A 232 -1.19 15.51 -10.19
C PRO A 232 -2.56 15.29 -10.84
N GLY A 233 -3.26 14.25 -10.40
CA GLY A 233 -4.55 13.81 -10.96
C GLY A 233 -4.46 12.58 -11.88
N TRP A 234 -3.25 12.16 -12.29
CA TRP A 234 -3.05 10.88 -12.96
C TRP A 234 -3.12 9.72 -11.95
N VAL A 235 -3.85 8.68 -12.31
CA VAL A 235 -3.97 7.45 -11.53
C VAL A 235 -3.57 6.26 -12.40
N GLY A 236 -2.50 5.58 -12.02
CA GLY A 236 -2.00 4.47 -12.79
C GLY A 236 -0.76 3.76 -12.26
N MET A 237 -0.32 2.79 -13.05
CA MET A 237 0.87 2.00 -12.83
C MET A 237 1.92 2.37 -13.86
N MET A 238 3.11 2.70 -13.38
CA MET A 238 4.32 2.79 -14.17
C MET A 238 5.08 1.47 -14.09
N ILE A 239 5.51 0.96 -15.25
CA ILE A 239 6.40 -0.18 -15.37
C ILE A 239 7.77 0.33 -15.82
N GLU A 240 8.79 0.23 -14.97
CA GLU A 240 10.15 0.66 -15.30
C GLU A 240 10.70 -0.17 -16.46
N GLU A 241 10.60 -1.49 -16.36
CA GLU A 241 10.98 -2.42 -17.42
C GLU A 241 10.15 -3.70 -17.31
N ALA A 242 9.63 -4.19 -18.43
CA ALA A 242 9.06 -5.53 -18.53
C ALA A 242 9.49 -6.19 -19.84
N THR A 243 9.79 -7.49 -19.79
CA THR A 243 10.13 -8.29 -20.96
C THR A 243 9.18 -9.48 -21.06
N VAL A 244 8.57 -9.65 -22.22
CA VAL A 244 7.79 -10.83 -22.58
C VAL A 244 8.70 -11.80 -23.33
N TYR A 245 8.61 -13.09 -22.96
CA TYR A 245 9.29 -14.20 -23.62
C TYR A 245 8.23 -15.07 -24.26
N ALA A 246 8.35 -15.27 -25.57
CA ALA A 246 7.47 -16.17 -26.29
C ALA A 246 7.84 -17.63 -25.99
N PRO A 247 6.94 -18.60 -26.30
CA PRO A 247 7.26 -20.01 -26.26
C PRO A 247 8.56 -20.32 -27.00
N ARG A 248 9.29 -21.32 -26.53
CA ARG A 248 10.58 -21.66 -27.13
C ARG A 248 10.38 -22.32 -28.49
N ASN A 249 11.34 -22.12 -29.39
CA ASN A 249 11.36 -22.74 -30.71
C ASN A 249 10.08 -22.47 -31.53
N LEU A 250 9.62 -21.21 -31.57
CA LEU A 250 8.47 -20.86 -32.41
C LEU A 250 8.76 -21.25 -33.87
N PRO A 251 7.77 -21.84 -34.58
CA PRO A 251 7.92 -22.13 -35.99
C PRO A 251 8.36 -20.87 -36.74
N VAL A 252 9.37 -20.99 -37.60
CA VAL A 252 9.92 -19.93 -38.48
C VAL A 252 10.76 -18.85 -37.76
N ILE A 253 10.41 -18.44 -36.54
CA ILE A 253 11.02 -17.28 -35.86
C ILE A 253 12.05 -17.71 -34.78
N GLY A 254 11.93 -18.92 -34.22
CA GLY A 254 12.78 -19.39 -33.13
C GLY A 254 12.42 -18.78 -31.78
N ASP A 255 13.41 -18.51 -30.93
CA ASP A 255 13.20 -17.89 -29.62
C ASP A 255 13.00 -16.37 -29.78
N LEU A 256 11.88 -15.84 -29.27
CA LEU A 256 11.53 -14.43 -29.36
C LEU A 256 11.32 -13.83 -27.96
N SER A 257 11.92 -12.66 -27.71
CA SER A 257 11.61 -11.84 -26.54
C SER A 257 11.44 -10.38 -26.94
N GLY A 258 10.52 -9.68 -26.27
CA GLY A 258 10.20 -8.27 -26.51
C GLY A 258 10.14 -7.51 -25.20
N GLY A 259 10.84 -6.38 -25.11
CA GLY A 259 10.90 -5.55 -23.92
C GLY A 259 10.18 -4.23 -24.10
N ILE A 260 9.47 -3.80 -23.06
CA ILE A 260 9.00 -2.43 -22.89
C ILE A 260 9.77 -1.78 -21.74
N LYS A 261 10.01 -0.47 -21.87
CA LYS A 261 10.62 0.32 -20.80
C LYS A 261 9.75 1.54 -20.56
N ASN A 262 9.67 1.94 -19.30
CA ASN A 262 9.13 3.24 -18.90
C ASN A 262 7.67 3.47 -19.35
N VAL A 263 6.83 2.43 -19.28
CA VAL A 263 5.44 2.50 -19.73
C VAL A 263 4.53 2.94 -18.61
N LEU A 264 3.62 3.86 -18.91
CA LEU A 264 2.56 4.31 -18.02
C LEU A 264 1.23 3.70 -18.47
N PHE A 265 0.51 3.11 -17.53
CA PHE A 265 -0.86 2.63 -17.69
C PHE A 265 -1.74 3.33 -16.69
N GLY A 266 -2.71 4.13 -17.15
CA GLY A 266 -3.56 4.88 -16.23
C GLY A 266 -4.40 5.91 -16.95
N GLN A 267 -5.16 6.66 -16.16
CA GLN A 267 -6.02 7.74 -16.60
C GLN A 267 -5.74 9.01 -15.80
#